data_AF-A0ABD1B594-F1
#
_entry.id   AF-A0ABD1B594-F1
#
_cell.length_a   1.000
_cell.length_b   1.000
_cell.length_c   1.000
_cell.angle_alpha   90.00
_cell.angle_beta   90.00
_cell.angle_gamma   90.00
#
_symmetry.space_group_name_H-M   'P 1'
#
loop_
_entity.id
_entity.type
_entity.pdbx_description
1 polymer ?
#
loop_
_entity_poly.entity_id
_entity_poly.type
_entity_poly.pdbx_seq_one_letter_code
_entity_poly.pdbx_strand_id
1 'polypeptide(L)'
;MLLTSTAGNNAPESAFVIMAKDGSGQFKTINEGISAASGSGRLVIYVKQGVYYEYLNIQKPNVMLRDDGKGNTIITGSRSFQGGTHTFNLATVDTYG
;
A
#
# COMPACT_ATOMS: atom_id res chain seq x y z
N MET A 1 -19.39 13.54 12.77
CA MET A 1 -18.29 13.99 13.66
C MET A 1 -16.99 13.53 13.03
N LEU A 2 -16.41 14.34 12.14
CA LEU A 2 -15.05 14.15 11.63
C LEU A 2 -14.17 15.13 12.42
N LEU A 3 -13.15 14.63 13.10
CA LEU A 3 -12.19 15.48 13.82
C LEU A 3 -11.23 16.09 12.80
N THR A 4 -11.41 17.38 12.49
CA THR A 4 -10.36 18.21 11.90
C THR A 4 -9.47 18.69 13.04
N SER A 5 -8.33 18.03 13.27
CA SER A 5 -7.32 18.54 14.20
C SER A 5 -6.40 19.51 13.47
N THR A 6 -6.56 20.80 13.75
CA THR A 6 -5.51 21.81 13.59
C THR A 6 -4.26 21.35 14.33
N ALA A 7 -3.14 21.24 13.62
CA ALA A 7 -1.82 21.28 14.22
C ALA A 7 -0.91 22.07 13.29
N GLY A 8 -0.70 23.34 13.62
CA GLY A 8 0.55 23.98 13.23
C GLY A 8 1.67 23.19 13.88
N ASN A 9 2.49 22.52 13.08
CA ASN A 9 3.84 22.04 13.32
C ASN A 9 4.33 21.40 12.01
N ASN A 10 5.51 21.79 11.54
CA ASN A 10 6.19 21.29 10.35
C ASN A 10 6.57 19.79 10.44
N ALA A 11 5.59 18.90 10.64
CA ALA A 11 5.73 17.49 10.32
C ALA A 11 5.46 17.35 8.82
N PRO A 12 6.26 16.58 8.06
CA PRO A 12 5.96 16.36 6.66
C PRO A 12 4.56 15.71 6.59
N GLU A 13 3.66 16.40 5.91
CA GLU A 13 2.24 16.09 5.83
C GLU A 13 2.07 14.60 5.52
N SER A 14 1.58 13.84 6.50
CA SER A 14 1.45 12.40 6.34
C SER A 14 0.28 12.11 5.43
N ALA A 15 0.55 11.58 4.24
CA ALA A 15 -0.49 11.20 3.30
C ALA A 15 -1.16 9.91 3.79
N PHE A 16 -2.48 9.95 3.99
CA PHE A 16 -3.28 8.79 4.39
C PHE A 16 -4.19 8.33 3.25
N VAL A 17 -4.01 7.10 2.79
CA VAL A 17 -4.74 6.58 1.63
C VAL A 17 -5.45 5.28 1.99
N ILE A 18 -6.74 5.18 1.69
CA ILE A 18 -7.58 4.02 2.04
C ILE A 18 -7.84 3.16 0.80
N MET A 19 -7.41 1.90 0.86
CA MET A 19 -7.63 0.89 -0.16
C MET A 19 -8.80 0.00 0.25
N ALA A 20 -9.75 -0.21 -0.66
CA ALA A 20 -10.85 -1.14 -0.42
C ALA A 20 -11.30 -1.79 -1.73
N LYS A 21 -11.21 -3.13 -1.79
CA LYS A 21 -11.61 -3.90 -2.97
C LYS A 21 -13.10 -3.79 -3.28
N ASP A 22 -13.91 -3.59 -2.24
CA ASP A 22 -15.36 -3.38 -2.33
C ASP A 22 -15.76 -1.97 -2.81
N GLY A 23 -14.79 -1.07 -3.01
CA GLY A 23 -15.04 0.32 -3.42
C GLY A 23 -15.41 1.27 -2.28
N SER A 24 -15.38 0.82 -1.02
CA SER A 24 -15.60 1.68 0.16
C SER A 24 -14.39 2.53 0.57
N GLY A 25 -13.34 2.54 -0.27
CA GLY A 25 -12.08 3.26 -0.08
C GLY A 25 -11.83 4.25 -1.21
N GLN A 26 -10.68 4.92 -1.17
CA GLN A 26 -10.26 5.86 -2.21
C GLN A 26 -9.80 5.14 -3.49
N PHE A 27 -9.15 3.98 -3.33
CA PHE A 27 -8.62 3.18 -4.44
C PHE A 27 -9.00 1.70 -4.26
N LYS A 28 -9.02 0.96 -5.37
CA LYS A 28 -9.34 -0.47 -5.37
C LYS A 28 -8.10 -1.34 -5.25
N THR A 29 -6.94 -0.84 -5.68
CA THR A 29 -5.66 -1.55 -5.66
C THR A 29 -4.63 -0.79 -4.83
N ILE A 30 -3.68 -1.52 -4.24
CA ILE A 30 -2.61 -0.91 -3.44
C ILE A 30 -1.64 -0.13 -4.34
N ASN A 31 -1.38 -0.64 -5.55
CA ASN A 31 -0.53 0.05 -6.53
C ASN A 31 -1.06 1.45 -6.90
N GLU A 32 -2.36 1.60 -7.13
CA GLU A 32 -2.96 2.93 -7.40
C GLU A 32 -2.75 3.89 -6.22
N GLY A 33 -2.91 3.40 -4.99
CA GLY A 33 -2.67 4.20 -3.78
C GLY A 33 -1.22 4.67 -3.64
N ILE A 34 -0.25 3.80 -3.97
CA ILE A 34 1.17 4.14 -3.99
C ILE A 34 1.45 5.20 -5.07
N SER A 35 0.90 5.02 -6.29
CA SER A 35 1.09 5.95 -7.40
C SER A 35 0.44 7.32 -7.16
N ALA A 36 -0.71 7.37 -6.47
CA ALA A 36 -1.40 8.61 -6.14
C ALA A 36 -0.71 9.43 -5.05
N ALA A 37 0.15 8.80 -4.25
CA ALA A 37 0.82 9.47 -3.15
C ALA A 37 1.98 10.37 -3.64
N SER A 38 1.80 11.68 -3.58
CA SER A 38 2.85 12.68 -3.83
C SER A 38 3.60 13.08 -2.55
N GLY A 39 4.78 13.70 -2.69
CA GLY A 39 5.54 14.29 -1.57
C GLY A 39 6.58 13.37 -0.91
N SER A 40 7.40 13.93 -0.01
CA SER A 40 8.51 13.26 0.69
C SER A 40 8.17 12.86 2.14
N GLY A 41 6.94 13.14 2.59
CA GLY A 41 6.46 12.77 3.91
C GLY A 41 6.12 11.29 4.05
N ARG A 42 5.72 10.91 5.27
CA ARG A 42 5.30 9.54 5.58
C ARG A 42 4.00 9.23 4.84
N LEU A 43 4.02 8.16 4.04
CA LEU A 43 2.84 7.64 3.36
C LEU A 43 2.27 6.49 4.19
N VAL A 44 1.03 6.63 4.66
CA VAL A 44 0.30 5.56 5.36
C VAL A 44 -0.81 5.05 4.45
N ILE A 45 -0.67 3.81 4.00
CA ILE A 45 -1.64 3.11 3.17
C ILE A 45 -2.43 2.17 4.07
N TYR A 46 -3.72 2.47 4.23
CA TYR A 46 -4.65 1.62 4.96
C TYR A 46 -5.32 0.64 4.00
N VAL A 47 -5.08 -0.66 4.19
CA VAL A 47 -5.62 -1.73 3.35
C VAL A 47 -6.75 -2.42 4.11
N LYS A 48 -7.99 -2.19 3.65
CA LYS A 48 -9.15 -2.88 4.21
C LYS A 48 -9.08 -4.38 3.95
N GLN A 49 -9.84 -5.14 4.74
CA GLN A 49 -9.96 -6.58 4.58
C GLN A 49 -10.28 -6.99 3.13
N GLY A 50 -9.63 -8.05 2.67
CA GLY A 50 -9.79 -8.56 1.32
C GLY A 50 -8.57 -9.32 0.81
N VAL A 51 -8.76 -9.99 -0.33
CA VAL A 51 -7.69 -10.67 -1.06
C VAL A 51 -7.28 -9.81 -2.26
N TYR A 52 -6.03 -9.35 -2.24
CA TYR A 52 -5.42 -8.49 -3.24
C TYR A 52 -4.44 -9.32 -4.08
N TYR A 53 -4.82 -9.62 -5.32
CA TYR A 53 -3.95 -10.33 -6.25
C TYR A 53 -3.13 -9.31 -7.04
N GLU A 54 -2.00 -8.91 -6.50
CA GLU A 54 -1.13 -7.88 -7.08
C GLU A 54 0.33 -8.06 -6.66
N TYR A 55 1.24 -7.52 -7.47
CA TYR A 55 2.67 -7.45 -7.16
C TYR A 55 2.99 -6.00 -6.80
N LEU A 56 3.55 -5.79 -5.62
CA LEU A 56 3.90 -4.47 -5.12
C LEU A 56 5.40 -4.22 -5.28
N ASN A 57 5.76 -3.09 -5.88
CA ASN A 57 7.13 -2.61 -5.92
C ASN A 57 7.17 -1.20 -5.33
N ILE A 58 7.64 -1.10 -4.09
CA ILE A 58 7.63 0.11 -3.28
C ILE A 58 9.02 0.74 -3.33
N GLN A 59 9.24 1.66 -4.28
CA GLN A 59 10.52 2.39 -4.41
C GLN A 59 10.56 3.68 -3.59
N LYS A 60 9.40 4.11 -3.07
CA LYS A 60 9.28 5.36 -2.33
C LYS A 60 9.70 5.16 -0.87
N PRO A 61 10.53 6.05 -0.28
CA PRO A 61 10.87 5.95 1.14
C PRO A 61 9.67 6.30 2.04
N ASN A 62 9.73 5.88 3.30
CA ASN A 62 8.77 6.23 4.35
C ASN A 62 7.32 5.79 4.08
N VAL A 63 7.14 4.64 3.43
CA VAL A 63 5.83 4.00 3.21
C VAL A 63 5.51 3.04 4.36
N MET A 64 4.29 3.13 4.88
CA MET A 64 3.73 2.22 5.86
C MET A 64 2.45 1.60 5.30
N LEU A 65 2.39 0.27 5.28
CA LEU A 65 1.16 -0.48 5.07
C LEU A 65 0.53 -0.78 6.44
N ARG A 66 -0.76 -0.50 6.58
CA ARG A 66 -1.56 -0.79 7.77
C ARG A 66 -2.86 -1.47 7.32
N ASP A 67 -3.31 -2.48 8.05
CA ASP A 67 -4.45 -3.29 7.68
C ASP A 67 -5.47 -3.45 8.81
N ASP A 68 -6.65 -4.01 8.49
CA ASP A 68 -7.73 -4.35 9.43
C ASP A 68 -7.35 -5.52 10.37
N GLY A 69 -6.18 -6.12 10.20
CA GLY A 69 -5.62 -7.14 11.07
C GLY A 69 -5.22 -8.42 10.33
N LYS A 70 -4.24 -9.11 10.92
CA LYS A 70 -3.69 -10.36 10.40
C LYS A 70 -4.80 -11.37 10.11
N GLY A 71 -4.86 -11.84 8.86
CA GLY A 71 -5.81 -12.86 8.40
C GLY A 71 -7.02 -12.30 7.65
N ASN A 72 -7.32 -11.00 7.80
CA ASN A 72 -8.40 -10.34 7.08
C ASN A 72 -7.92 -9.74 5.75
N THR A 73 -6.66 -9.33 5.70
CA THR A 73 -6.01 -8.77 4.51
C THR A 73 -4.94 -9.73 4.00
N ILE A 74 -5.06 -10.13 2.74
CA ILE A 74 -4.11 -11.04 2.07
C ILE A 74 -3.64 -10.38 0.78
N ILE A 75 -2.34 -10.13 0.66
CA ILE A 75 -1.70 -9.74 -0.60
C ILE A 75 -1.03 -10.98 -1.16
N THR A 76 -1.36 -11.35 -2.40
CA THR A 76 -0.97 -12.64 -2.97
C THR A 76 -0.55 -12.52 -4.43
N GLY A 77 0.35 -13.42 -4.84
CA GLY A 77 0.79 -13.60 -6.22
C GLY A 77 1.42 -14.99 -6.38
N SER A 78 1.50 -15.47 -7.61
CA SER A 78 1.97 -16.82 -7.93
C SER A 78 3.15 -16.85 -8.91
N ARG A 79 4.03 -15.83 -8.90
CA ARG A 79 5.20 -15.80 -9.77
C ARG A 79 6.19 -16.88 -9.34
N SER A 80 6.82 -17.53 -10.31
CA SER A 80 7.83 -18.56 -10.05
C SER A 80 8.92 -18.55 -11.13
N PHE A 81 10.09 -19.09 -10.79
CA PHE A 81 11.18 -19.25 -11.74
C PHE A 81 10.80 -20.19 -12.89
N GLN A 82 10.11 -21.29 -12.58
CA GLN A 82 9.58 -22.21 -13.59
C GLN A 82 8.56 -21.54 -14.51
N GLY A 83 7.84 -20.52 -14.01
CA GLY A 83 6.96 -19.66 -14.80
C GLY A 83 7.68 -18.56 -15.61
N GLY A 84 9.01 -18.60 -15.73
CA GLY A 84 9.79 -17.69 -16.56
C GLY A 84 10.14 -16.34 -15.91
N THR A 85 9.91 -16.17 -14.60
CA THR A 85 10.26 -14.94 -13.88
C THR A 85 11.62 -15.11 -13.18
N HIS A 86 12.55 -14.17 -13.37
CA HIS A 86 13.82 -14.17 -12.64
C HIS A 86 13.59 -14.15 -11.11
N THR A 87 14.42 -14.87 -10.36
CA THR A 87 14.28 -15.03 -8.90
C THR A 87 14.13 -13.70 -8.15
N PHE A 88 14.85 -12.68 -8.59
CA PHE A 88 14.78 -11.31 -8.05
C PHE A 88 13.37 -10.71 -8.13
N ASN A 89 12.61 -11.03 -9.18
CA ASN A 89 11.28 -10.47 -9.45
C ASN A 89 10.11 -11.36 -8.98
N LEU A 90 10.38 -12.38 -8.16
CA LEU A 90 9.36 -13.33 -7.69
C LEU A 90 8.54 -12.82 -6.50
N ALA A 91 9.09 -11.88 -5.72
CA ALA A 91 8.45 -11.40 -4.53
C ALA A 91 7.07 -10.80 -4.83
N THR A 92 6.07 -11.16 -4.01
CA THR A 92 4.72 -10.55 -4.09
C THR A 92 4.77 -9.10 -3.61
N VAL A 93 5.59 -8.82 -2.60
CA VAL A 93 5.87 -7.47 -2.11
C VAL A 93 7.37 -7.26 -2.11
N ASP A 94 7.80 -6.21 -2.79
CA ASP A 94 9.20 -5.82 -2.91
C ASP A 94 9.36 -4.35 -2.52
N THR A 95 10.38 -4.07 -1.73
CA THR A 95 10.76 -2.73 -1.28
C THR A 95 12.18 -2.38 -1.68
N TYR A 96 12.85 -3.26 -2.43
CA TYR A 96 14.26 -3.13 -2.79
C TYR A 96 14.38 -3.26 -4.32
N GLY A 97 15.00 -2.27 -4.95
CA GLY A 97 15.26 -2.22 -6.38
C GLY A 97 16.70 -1.85 -6.64
#